data_AF-A0AAN6U1W0-F1
#
_entry.id   AF-A0AAN6U1W0-F1
#
_cell.length_a   1.000
_cell.length_b   1.000
_cell.length_c   1.000
_cell.angle_alpha   90.00
_cell.angle_beta   90.00
_cell.angle_gamma   90.00
#
_symmetry.space_group_name_H-M   'P 1'
#
loop_
_entity.id
_entity.type
_entity.pdbx_description
1 polymer ?
#
loop_
_entity_poly.entity_id
_entity_poly.type
_entity_poly.pdbx_seq_one_letter_code
_entity_poly.pdbx_strand_id
1 'polypeptide(L)'
;MAPSTLDLFILTFNCAKNLIDPYVFASHLHGALSQNDAAGLPNLVVFSLQEVAPLSYSFIGSYFLNPYYARFGEALNLASARHYTLLRAKNVGMTAILLYARDPASVSKIEEAECGFGAADMGNKGAVGLRVTCCGQRDDGVGPHRTTELTFVAAHLAAMEWNLKKRNANWRSIVSGLTFANPRTIVPEDTQPLLSSTTTDDQQQRQQQQPPLSLSDQAALQSISIYKPTSHLFVAGDLNYRIASTTPPPQSAFPSFDPSSEHFYPNFLPRDQLTRERLARRALHGLSEADIAFGPTYKFDVLASAEGAANEEAVPWRFAPHRWPGWCDRVLYLDVPRKEVGEREVKVAVTTYDAMPVVATSDHRAVFFRASVPVLGEEEMKPPPQEGEEQQQQQEEEEEGLAVDPRVRMPVPVDVHAWERRAAARRKELLVGWSALIWSTREGAVLLATVLALGLGSWWLWRAW
;
A
#
# COMPACT_ATOMS: atom_id res chain seq x y z
N MET A 1 -28.41 -1.59 -19.89
CA MET A 1 -27.42 -2.69 -19.84
C MET A 1 -26.66 -2.56 -18.53
N ALA A 2 -26.17 -3.66 -17.95
CA ALA A 2 -25.25 -3.55 -16.81
C ALA A 2 -23.94 -2.88 -17.26
N PRO A 3 -23.29 -2.04 -16.44
CA PRO A 3 -22.00 -1.49 -16.81
C PRO A 3 -20.98 -2.62 -16.98
N SER A 4 -20.08 -2.50 -17.95
CA SER A 4 -18.97 -3.43 -18.09
C SER A 4 -18.08 -3.36 -16.84
N THR A 5 -17.48 -4.48 -16.46
CA THR A 5 -16.69 -4.59 -15.23
C THR A 5 -15.31 -5.17 -15.49
N LEU A 6 -14.37 -4.84 -14.61
CA LEU A 6 -13.02 -5.39 -14.54
C LEU A 6 -12.88 -6.23 -13.28
N ASP A 7 -12.47 -7.49 -13.43
CA ASP A 7 -12.16 -8.38 -12.30
C ASP A 7 -10.76 -8.09 -11.77
N LEU A 8 -10.69 -7.59 -10.54
CA LEU A 8 -9.49 -7.14 -9.86
C LEU A 8 -9.18 -8.02 -8.66
N PHE A 9 -7.95 -8.51 -8.58
CA PHE A 9 -7.41 -9.20 -7.41
C PHE A 9 -6.26 -8.41 -6.81
N ILE A 10 -6.34 -8.12 -5.51
CA ILE A 10 -5.29 -7.46 -4.73
C ILE A 10 -4.82 -8.43 -3.65
N LEU A 11 -3.52 -8.59 -3.49
CA LEU A 11 -2.92 -9.32 -2.37
C LEU A 11 -1.97 -8.39 -1.63
N THR A 12 -2.02 -8.42 -0.29
CA THR A 12 -1.04 -7.77 0.56
C THR A 12 -0.31 -8.78 1.43
N PHE A 13 1.01 -8.65 1.54
CA PHE A 13 1.83 -9.56 2.32
C PHE A 13 3.11 -8.89 2.84
N ASN A 14 3.26 -8.90 4.17
CA ASN A 14 4.55 -8.64 4.79
C ASN A 14 5.44 -9.89 4.68
N CYS A 15 6.52 -9.77 3.93
CA CYS A 15 7.40 -10.86 3.53
C CYS A 15 8.49 -11.19 4.58
N ALA A 16 8.53 -10.44 5.70
CA ALA A 16 9.53 -10.59 6.76
C ALA A 16 10.99 -10.64 6.27
N LYS A 17 11.29 -9.99 5.13
CA LYS A 17 12.58 -9.90 4.44
C LYS A 17 13.08 -11.21 3.84
N ASN A 18 12.22 -12.22 3.73
CA ASN A 18 12.57 -13.55 3.23
C ASN A 18 12.06 -13.76 1.79
N LEU A 19 12.75 -14.64 1.07
CA LEU A 19 12.23 -15.20 -0.18
C LEU A 19 11.10 -16.17 0.15
N ILE A 20 10.02 -16.11 -0.63
CA ILE A 20 8.96 -17.12 -0.58
C ILE A 20 9.40 -18.41 -1.29
N ASP A 21 8.82 -19.53 -0.90
CA ASP A 21 8.79 -20.73 -1.74
C ASP A 21 7.67 -20.57 -2.79
N PRO A 22 7.98 -20.53 -4.11
CA PRO A 22 6.98 -20.31 -5.13
C PRO A 22 5.91 -21.41 -5.23
N TYR A 23 6.25 -22.67 -4.92
CA TYR A 23 5.31 -23.79 -5.04
C TYR A 23 4.30 -23.79 -3.91
N VAL A 24 4.78 -23.61 -2.67
CA VAL A 24 3.90 -23.50 -1.49
C VAL A 24 3.00 -22.27 -1.63
N PHE A 25 3.57 -21.12 -1.98
CA PHE A 25 2.80 -19.89 -2.16
C PHE A 25 1.82 -20.01 -3.34
N ALA A 26 2.19 -20.68 -4.43
CA ALA A 26 1.29 -20.92 -5.56
C ALA A 26 0.10 -21.80 -5.18
N SER A 27 0.28 -22.83 -4.37
CA SER A 27 -0.82 -23.69 -3.91
C SER A 27 -1.87 -22.88 -3.13
N HIS A 28 -1.43 -22.07 -2.17
CA HIS A 28 -2.33 -21.17 -1.43
C HIS A 28 -2.98 -20.12 -2.33
N LEU A 29 -2.20 -19.55 -3.25
CA LEU A 29 -2.69 -18.52 -4.17
C LEU A 29 -3.70 -19.09 -5.17
N HIS A 30 -3.54 -20.36 -5.59
CA HIS A 30 -4.52 -21.05 -6.42
C HIS A 30 -5.87 -21.15 -5.69
N GLY A 31 -5.87 -21.54 -4.41
CA GLY A 31 -7.06 -21.53 -3.56
C GLY A 31 -7.71 -20.14 -3.48
N ALA A 32 -6.91 -19.08 -3.30
CA ALA A 32 -7.40 -17.70 -3.26
C ALA A 32 -7.99 -17.22 -4.60
N LEU A 33 -7.41 -17.62 -5.74
CA LEU A 33 -7.90 -17.29 -7.08
C LEU A 33 -9.18 -18.06 -7.46
N SER A 34 -9.36 -19.26 -6.92
CA SER A 34 -10.47 -20.17 -7.23
C SER A 34 -11.63 -20.10 -6.22
N GLN A 35 -11.52 -19.32 -5.15
CA GLN A 35 -12.57 -19.20 -4.14
C GLN A 35 -13.90 -18.70 -4.74
N ASN A 36 -15.01 -19.22 -4.22
CA ASN A 36 -16.39 -18.93 -4.65
C ASN A 36 -16.73 -19.34 -6.10
N ASP A 37 -16.10 -20.40 -6.62
CA ASP A 37 -16.31 -20.91 -7.98
C ASP A 37 -16.24 -19.80 -9.04
N ALA A 38 -15.35 -18.82 -8.83
CA ALA A 38 -15.23 -17.67 -9.71
C ALA A 38 -15.00 -18.16 -11.14
N ALA A 39 -15.88 -17.77 -12.06
CA ALA A 39 -15.98 -18.32 -13.42
C ALA A 39 -14.73 -18.11 -14.31
N GLY A 40 -13.68 -17.46 -13.79
CA GLY A 40 -12.42 -17.26 -14.49
C GLY A 40 -11.33 -16.62 -13.63
N LEU A 41 -10.17 -16.38 -14.25
CA LEU A 41 -9.04 -15.68 -13.64
C LEU A 41 -9.24 -14.15 -13.69
N PRO A 42 -8.82 -13.40 -12.66
CA PRO A 42 -8.87 -11.93 -12.64
C PRO A 42 -8.24 -11.29 -13.89
N ASN A 43 -8.77 -10.14 -14.33
CA ASN A 43 -8.15 -9.36 -15.41
C ASN A 43 -6.84 -8.72 -14.94
N LEU A 44 -6.84 -8.20 -13.71
CA LEU A 44 -5.71 -7.49 -13.10
C LEU A 44 -5.36 -8.10 -11.73
N VAL A 45 -4.07 -8.25 -11.47
CA VAL A 45 -3.54 -8.72 -10.19
C VAL A 45 -2.54 -7.70 -9.65
N VAL A 46 -2.74 -7.23 -8.42
CA VAL A 46 -1.87 -6.26 -7.75
C VAL A 46 -1.35 -6.84 -6.45
N PHE A 47 -0.02 -6.93 -6.31
CA PHE A 47 0.60 -7.33 -5.04
C PHE A 47 1.17 -6.10 -4.33
N SER A 48 0.73 -5.89 -3.08
CA SER A 48 1.27 -4.92 -2.13
C SER A 48 2.18 -5.66 -1.14
N LEU A 49 3.49 -5.51 -1.28
CA LEU A 49 4.46 -6.26 -0.49
C LEU A 49 5.18 -5.34 0.51
N GLN A 50 5.35 -5.80 1.73
CA GLN A 50 6.08 -5.09 2.79
C GLN A 50 7.23 -5.94 3.30
N GLU A 51 8.29 -5.30 3.79
CA GLU A 51 9.52 -6.02 4.18
C GLU A 51 9.97 -6.98 3.09
N VAL A 52 9.92 -6.57 1.82
CA VAL A 52 10.16 -7.48 0.69
C VAL A 52 11.54 -8.11 0.73
N ALA A 53 12.54 -7.37 1.21
CA ALA A 53 13.94 -7.80 1.28
C ALA A 53 14.66 -7.07 2.42
N PRO A 54 15.91 -7.47 2.76
CA PRO A 54 16.75 -6.71 3.68
C PRO A 54 16.85 -5.22 3.32
N LEU A 55 17.05 -4.39 4.35
CA LEU A 55 17.04 -2.93 4.20
C LEU A 55 18.05 -2.43 3.15
N SER A 56 19.25 -3.00 3.14
CA SER A 56 20.32 -2.65 2.18
C SER A 56 19.88 -2.89 0.73
N TYR A 57 19.29 -4.05 0.46
CA TYR A 57 18.84 -4.45 -0.88
C TYR A 57 17.70 -3.55 -1.34
N SER A 58 16.74 -3.35 -0.45
CA SER A 58 15.58 -2.47 -0.64
C SER A 58 15.97 -1.02 -0.93
N PHE A 59 17.01 -0.53 -0.26
CA PHE A 59 17.53 0.83 -0.46
C PHE A 59 18.35 0.96 -1.73
N ILE A 60 19.09 -0.06 -2.15
CA ILE A 60 19.82 -0.02 -3.42
C ILE A 60 18.84 -0.07 -4.60
N GLY A 61 17.86 -0.98 -4.56
CA GLY A 61 16.74 -1.01 -5.51
C GLY A 61 16.70 -2.27 -6.38
N SER A 62 16.20 -2.11 -7.61
CA SER A 62 15.72 -3.21 -8.47
C SER A 62 16.71 -4.36 -8.66
N TYR A 63 18.01 -4.10 -8.83
CA TYR A 63 19.02 -5.16 -9.00
C TYR A 63 18.94 -6.25 -7.92
N PHE A 64 18.83 -5.84 -6.65
CA PHE A 64 18.74 -6.77 -5.52
C PHE A 64 17.30 -7.25 -5.23
N LEU A 65 16.29 -6.53 -5.72
CA LEU A 65 14.88 -6.85 -5.49
C LEU A 65 14.30 -7.79 -6.54
N ASN A 66 14.87 -7.83 -7.75
CA ASN A 66 14.41 -8.68 -8.83
C ASN A 66 14.26 -10.16 -8.45
N PRO A 67 15.19 -10.79 -7.69
CA PRO A 67 15.00 -12.17 -7.24
C PRO A 67 13.77 -12.37 -6.34
N TYR A 68 13.42 -11.36 -5.54
CA TYR A 68 12.22 -11.41 -4.69
C TYR A 68 10.95 -11.28 -5.54
N TYR A 69 10.90 -10.28 -6.43
CA TYR A 69 9.75 -10.08 -7.32
C TYR A 69 9.51 -11.26 -8.27
N ALA A 70 10.58 -11.86 -8.78
CA ALA A 70 10.50 -13.01 -9.69
C ALA A 70 9.79 -14.20 -9.02
N ARG A 71 10.03 -14.46 -7.74
CA ARG A 71 9.39 -15.56 -6.99
C ARG A 71 7.88 -15.36 -6.86
N PHE A 72 7.42 -14.13 -6.64
CA PHE A 72 5.98 -13.81 -6.62
C PHE A 72 5.35 -13.96 -8.02
N GLY A 73 6.05 -13.53 -9.07
CA GLY A 73 5.60 -13.72 -10.45
C GLY A 73 5.55 -15.19 -10.86
N GLU A 74 6.52 -15.99 -10.40
CA GLU A 74 6.54 -17.45 -10.56
C GLU A 74 5.36 -18.10 -9.84
N ALA A 75 5.13 -17.77 -8.56
CA ALA A 75 4.02 -18.31 -7.78
C ALA A 75 2.66 -17.97 -8.40
N LEU A 76 2.44 -16.72 -8.83
CA LEU A 76 1.22 -16.31 -9.53
C LEU A 76 1.00 -17.11 -10.81
N ASN A 77 2.05 -17.32 -11.61
CA ASN A 77 1.94 -18.05 -12.86
C ASN A 77 1.85 -19.57 -12.65
N LEU A 78 2.38 -20.12 -11.57
CA LEU A 78 2.12 -21.52 -11.18
C LEU A 78 0.65 -21.69 -10.76
N ALA A 79 0.14 -20.79 -9.92
CA ALA A 79 -1.25 -20.82 -9.44
C ALA A 79 -2.30 -20.65 -10.54
N SER A 80 -1.95 -19.90 -11.59
CA SER A 80 -2.86 -19.52 -12.68
C SER A 80 -2.60 -20.22 -14.00
N ALA A 81 -1.61 -21.11 -14.12
CA ALA A 81 -1.18 -21.76 -15.38
C ALA A 81 -0.57 -20.81 -16.45
N ARG A 82 0.26 -19.85 -16.01
CA ARG A 82 1.05 -18.89 -16.83
C ARG A 82 0.23 -17.83 -17.57
N HIS A 83 -0.83 -17.34 -16.94
CA HIS A 83 -1.74 -16.38 -17.55
C HIS A 83 -1.39 -14.89 -17.31
N TYR A 84 -0.36 -14.57 -16.51
CA TYR A 84 -0.10 -13.18 -16.10
C TYR A 84 1.29 -12.66 -16.51
N THR A 85 1.30 -11.44 -17.02
CA THR A 85 2.53 -10.68 -17.33
C THR A 85 2.73 -9.57 -16.32
N LEU A 86 3.95 -9.44 -15.78
CA LEU A 86 4.33 -8.30 -14.94
C LEU A 86 4.45 -7.05 -15.81
N LEU A 87 3.60 -6.05 -15.58
CA LEU A 87 3.63 -4.77 -16.28
C LEU A 87 4.54 -3.77 -15.56
N ARG A 88 4.51 -3.77 -14.22
CA ARG A 88 5.26 -2.81 -13.41
C ARG A 88 5.61 -3.36 -12.05
N ALA A 89 6.84 -3.09 -11.60
CA ALA A 89 7.27 -3.27 -10.22
C ALA A 89 7.91 -1.96 -9.74
N LYS A 90 7.49 -1.47 -8.58
CA LYS A 90 7.99 -0.23 -8.00
C LYS A 90 8.12 -0.36 -6.49
N ASN A 91 9.13 0.26 -5.88
CA ASN A 91 9.32 0.24 -4.45
C ASN A 91 9.73 1.58 -3.86
N VAL A 92 9.41 1.77 -2.57
CA VAL A 92 10.00 2.77 -1.69
C VAL A 92 10.58 2.04 -0.49
N GLY A 93 11.90 2.05 -0.38
CA GLY A 93 12.63 1.17 0.53
C GLY A 93 12.07 -0.26 0.50
N MET A 94 11.57 -0.75 1.64
CA MET A 94 11.13 -2.15 1.79
C MET A 94 9.67 -2.41 1.40
N THR A 95 8.95 -1.40 0.88
CA THR A 95 7.55 -1.52 0.45
C THR A 95 7.51 -1.52 -1.07
N ALA A 96 6.87 -2.52 -1.67
CA ALA A 96 6.80 -2.68 -3.11
C ALA A 96 5.36 -2.90 -3.58
N ILE A 97 5.10 -2.49 -4.82
CA ILE A 97 3.87 -2.79 -5.55
C ILE A 97 4.21 -3.46 -6.88
N LEU A 98 3.52 -4.55 -7.20
CA LEU A 98 3.71 -5.31 -8.42
C LEU A 98 2.35 -5.41 -9.13
N LEU A 99 2.32 -4.95 -10.39
CA LEU A 99 1.14 -4.93 -11.22
C LEU A 99 1.27 -5.98 -12.32
N TYR A 100 0.34 -6.93 -12.34
CA TYR A 100 0.22 -7.95 -13.36
C TYR A 100 -1.11 -7.82 -14.11
N ALA A 101 -1.09 -8.15 -15.39
CA ALA A 101 -2.31 -8.22 -16.20
C ALA A 101 -2.36 -9.53 -16.96
N ARG A 102 -3.60 -10.04 -17.13
CA ARG A 102 -3.87 -11.20 -17.98
C ARG A 102 -3.73 -10.85 -19.47
N ASP A 103 -4.21 -9.66 -19.83
CA ASP A 103 -3.99 -9.05 -21.14
C ASP A 103 -3.24 -7.71 -20.98
N PRO A 104 -1.92 -7.68 -21.25
CA PRO A 104 -1.12 -6.46 -21.17
C PRO A 104 -1.63 -5.31 -22.03
N ALA A 105 -2.27 -5.58 -23.16
CA ALA A 105 -2.76 -4.55 -24.07
C ALA A 105 -3.99 -3.81 -23.51
N SER A 106 -4.65 -4.38 -22.51
CA SER A 106 -5.78 -3.74 -21.82
C SER A 106 -5.37 -2.65 -20.83
N VAL A 107 -4.07 -2.52 -20.52
CA VAL A 107 -3.54 -1.55 -19.54
C VAL A 107 -2.64 -0.54 -20.25
N SER A 108 -2.85 0.74 -19.97
CA SER A 108 -2.06 1.85 -20.51
C SER A 108 -1.84 2.93 -19.46
N LYS A 109 -1.00 3.93 -19.79
CA LYS A 109 -0.70 5.10 -18.94
C LYS A 109 -0.35 4.74 -17.49
N ILE A 110 0.72 3.95 -17.32
CA ILE A 110 1.19 3.56 -15.99
C ILE A 110 2.00 4.71 -15.39
N GLU A 111 1.42 5.39 -14.42
CA GLU A 111 2.04 6.44 -13.61
C GLU A 111 2.48 5.88 -12.25
N GLU A 112 3.50 6.50 -11.66
CA GLU A 112 4.08 6.06 -10.38
C GLU A 112 4.14 7.21 -9.39
N ALA A 113 4.00 6.87 -8.11
CA ALA A 113 4.21 7.80 -7.01
C ALA A 113 4.88 7.08 -5.84
N GLU A 114 5.61 7.81 -5.01
CA GLU A 114 6.25 7.25 -3.83
C GLU A 114 6.29 8.26 -2.68
N CYS A 115 6.12 7.78 -1.45
CA CYS A 115 6.20 8.57 -0.24
C CYS A 115 6.97 7.78 0.84
N GLY A 116 8.04 8.37 1.36
CA GLY A 116 8.79 7.84 2.51
C GLY A 116 8.47 8.63 3.77
N PHE A 117 8.26 7.94 4.88
CA PHE A 117 7.99 8.57 6.20
C PHE A 117 8.59 7.75 7.35
N GLY A 118 9.64 6.97 7.03
CA GLY A 118 10.44 6.25 8.01
C GLY A 118 11.43 7.15 8.73
N ALA A 119 12.52 6.56 9.23
CA ALA A 119 13.55 7.32 9.92
C ALA A 119 14.22 8.28 8.94
N ALA A 120 14.30 9.58 9.29
CA ALA A 120 14.81 10.64 8.42
C ALA A 120 14.15 10.68 7.04
N ASP A 121 12.84 10.44 6.99
CA ASP A 121 11.99 10.40 5.78
C ASP A 121 12.35 9.29 4.77
N MET A 122 13.18 8.33 5.18
CA MET A 122 13.56 7.20 4.33
C MET A 122 12.45 6.15 4.23
N GLY A 123 12.49 5.34 3.17
CA GLY A 123 11.50 4.32 2.81
C GLY A 123 11.52 3.03 3.66
N ASN A 124 12.14 3.02 4.85
CA ASN A 124 12.00 1.84 5.73
C ASN A 124 10.55 1.67 6.22
N LYS A 125 9.76 2.74 6.17
CA LYS A 125 8.29 2.77 6.16
C LYS A 125 7.88 3.78 5.09
N GLY A 126 6.80 3.50 4.37
CA GLY A 126 6.44 4.32 3.22
C GLY A 126 5.22 3.77 2.49
N ALA A 127 4.90 4.42 1.38
CA ALA A 127 3.89 3.95 0.43
C ALA A 127 4.33 4.17 -1.01
N VAL A 128 3.87 3.30 -1.89
CA VAL A 128 4.09 3.35 -3.34
C VAL A 128 2.75 3.34 -4.03
N GLY A 129 2.58 4.22 -5.01
CA GLY A 129 1.38 4.29 -5.84
C GLY A 129 1.65 3.85 -7.28
N LEU A 130 0.67 3.18 -7.86
CA LEU A 130 0.52 3.04 -9.31
C LEU A 130 -0.83 3.60 -9.71
N ARG A 131 -0.87 4.38 -10.80
CA ARG A 131 -2.11 4.75 -11.46
C ARG A 131 -2.08 4.24 -12.88
N VAL A 132 -3.17 3.64 -13.33
CA VAL A 132 -3.27 3.03 -14.65
C VAL A 132 -4.61 3.33 -15.30
N THR A 133 -4.65 3.34 -16.62
CA THR A 133 -5.88 3.35 -17.40
C THR A 133 -6.14 1.95 -17.95
N CYS A 134 -7.29 1.38 -17.62
CA CYS A 134 -7.71 0.05 -18.07
C CYS A 134 -8.87 0.13 -19.06
N CYS A 135 -8.78 -0.64 -20.15
CA CYS A 135 -9.87 -0.83 -21.09
C CYS A 135 -10.84 -1.91 -20.59
N GLY A 136 -12.15 -1.63 -20.65
CA GLY A 136 -13.18 -2.64 -20.38
C GLY A 136 -13.30 -3.68 -21.49
N GLN A 137 -13.82 -4.85 -21.15
CA GLN A 137 -14.18 -5.88 -22.12
C GLN A 137 -15.36 -5.38 -23.00
N ARG A 138 -15.33 -5.72 -24.31
CA ARG A 138 -16.42 -5.37 -25.24
C ARG A 138 -17.56 -6.36 -25.07
N ASP A 139 -18.77 -5.88 -24.78
CA ASP A 139 -19.96 -6.73 -24.73
C ASP A 139 -20.64 -6.88 -26.11
N ASP A 140 -20.46 -5.94 -27.05
CA ASP A 140 -21.26 -5.88 -28.29
C ASP A 140 -20.50 -5.51 -29.57
N GLY A 141 -19.20 -5.22 -29.50
CA GLY A 141 -18.35 -4.98 -30.68
C GLY A 141 -18.60 -3.67 -31.43
N VAL A 142 -19.60 -2.87 -31.04
CA VAL A 142 -20.03 -1.64 -31.72
C VAL A 142 -19.90 -0.44 -30.77
N GLY A 143 -18.74 0.20 -30.76
CA GLY A 143 -18.47 1.41 -29.97
C GLY A 143 -17.00 1.57 -29.58
N PRO A 144 -16.57 2.77 -29.11
CA PRO A 144 -15.23 2.96 -28.58
C PRO A 144 -15.03 2.14 -27.30
N HIS A 145 -13.81 1.64 -27.07
CA HIS A 145 -13.47 0.98 -25.80
C HIS A 145 -13.69 1.96 -24.65
N ARG A 146 -14.57 1.61 -23.70
CA ARG A 146 -14.65 2.33 -22.43
C ARG A 146 -13.37 2.08 -21.63
N THR A 147 -12.89 3.13 -20.99
CA THR A 147 -11.71 3.07 -20.13
C THR A 147 -12.02 3.60 -18.75
N THR A 148 -11.36 3.05 -17.74
CA THR A 148 -11.44 3.54 -16.36
C THR A 148 -10.04 3.73 -15.77
N GLU A 149 -9.89 4.67 -14.84
CA GLU A 149 -8.64 4.91 -14.12
C GLU A 149 -8.66 4.20 -12.76
N LEU A 150 -7.57 3.50 -12.46
CA LEU A 150 -7.38 2.78 -11.20
C LEU A 150 -6.11 3.28 -10.54
N THR A 151 -6.22 3.71 -9.29
CA THR A 151 -5.11 4.10 -8.42
C THR A 151 -4.95 3.06 -7.33
N PHE A 152 -3.76 2.49 -7.21
CA PHE A 152 -3.38 1.51 -6.20
C PHE A 152 -2.31 2.10 -5.30
N VAL A 153 -2.45 1.96 -3.99
CA VAL A 153 -1.45 2.38 -3.01
C VAL A 153 -1.04 1.17 -2.16
N ALA A 154 0.22 0.78 -2.25
CA ALA A 154 0.86 -0.18 -1.36
C ALA A 154 1.49 0.55 -0.18
N ALA A 155 1.09 0.26 1.07
CA ALA A 155 1.55 1.00 2.25
C ALA A 155 2.15 0.11 3.34
N HIS A 156 3.13 0.65 4.06
CA HIS A 156 3.69 0.04 5.26
C HIS A 156 3.81 1.10 6.36
N LEU A 157 2.89 1.09 7.31
CA LEU A 157 2.78 2.13 8.34
C LEU A 157 3.62 1.79 9.59
N ALA A 158 3.72 2.74 10.53
CA ALA A 158 4.47 2.55 11.76
C ALA A 158 4.00 1.35 12.60
N ALA A 159 4.95 0.46 12.90
CA ALA A 159 4.76 -0.72 13.73
C ALA A 159 4.65 -0.39 15.23
N MET A 160 4.39 -1.41 16.05
CA MET A 160 4.22 -1.38 17.52
C MET A 160 2.86 -0.86 17.99
N GLU A 161 2.42 -1.36 19.13
CA GLU A 161 1.08 -1.14 19.72
C GLU A 161 0.80 0.34 19.97
N TRP A 162 1.77 1.05 20.57
CA TRP A 162 1.64 2.45 20.98
C TRP A 162 1.69 3.49 19.85
N ASN A 163 2.03 3.08 18.63
CA ASN A 163 2.25 4.00 17.51
C ASN A 163 0.99 4.39 16.74
N LEU A 164 -0.19 4.34 17.36
CA LEU A 164 -1.47 4.70 16.72
C LEU A 164 -1.44 6.10 16.11
N LYS A 165 -1.04 7.11 16.89
CA LYS A 165 -0.91 8.50 16.40
C LYS A 165 0.05 8.60 15.22
N LYS A 166 1.15 7.82 15.24
CA LYS A 166 2.14 7.80 14.17
C LYS A 166 1.59 7.15 12.89
N ARG A 167 0.77 6.09 12.99
CA ARG A 167 0.08 5.50 11.83
C ARG A 167 -0.87 6.49 11.17
N ASN A 168 -1.66 7.23 11.96
CA ASN A 168 -2.53 8.28 11.42
C ASN A 168 -1.71 9.42 10.77
N ALA A 169 -0.58 9.79 11.36
CA ALA A 169 0.33 10.76 10.76
C ALA A 169 0.95 10.24 9.45
N ASN A 170 1.32 8.96 9.39
CA ASN A 170 1.79 8.34 8.15
C ASN A 170 0.72 8.38 7.05
N TRP A 171 -0.54 8.13 7.38
CA TRP A 171 -1.63 8.31 6.42
C TRP A 171 -1.72 9.76 5.91
N ARG A 172 -1.61 10.76 6.79
CA ARG A 172 -1.55 12.17 6.36
C ARG A 172 -0.39 12.44 5.42
N SER A 173 0.80 11.88 5.69
CA SER A 173 1.96 11.98 4.79
C SER A 173 1.69 11.35 3.41
N ILE A 174 0.97 10.22 3.35
CA ILE A 174 0.57 9.59 2.08
C ILE A 174 -0.36 10.51 1.30
N VAL A 175 -1.43 11.00 1.92
CA VAL A 175 -2.40 11.89 1.25
C VAL A 175 -1.71 13.17 0.75
N SER A 176 -0.82 13.73 1.55
CA SER A 176 -0.16 14.99 1.25
C SER A 176 1.00 14.86 0.25
N GLY A 177 1.76 13.76 0.29
CA GLY A 177 3.03 13.65 -0.43
C GLY A 177 3.10 12.58 -1.52
N LEU A 178 2.15 11.64 -1.59
CA LEU A 178 2.12 10.63 -2.65
C LEU A 178 1.35 11.18 -3.85
N THR A 179 2.05 11.89 -4.73
CA THR A 179 1.47 12.48 -5.95
C THR A 179 2.11 11.92 -7.22
N PHE A 180 1.32 11.85 -8.30
CA PHE A 180 1.70 11.26 -9.59
C PHE A 180 2.37 12.26 -10.56
N ALA A 181 2.41 13.53 -10.17
CA ALA A 181 3.23 14.57 -10.81
C ALA A 181 3.80 15.52 -9.74
N ASN A 182 4.77 16.34 -10.14
CA ASN A 182 5.43 17.29 -9.24
C ASN A 182 4.49 18.46 -8.91
N PRO A 183 4.05 18.64 -7.65
CA PRO A 183 3.14 19.73 -7.28
C PRO A 183 3.71 21.13 -7.53
N ARG A 184 5.04 21.31 -7.52
CA ARG A 184 5.70 22.60 -7.80
C ARG A 184 5.45 23.12 -9.20
N THR A 185 5.12 22.26 -10.16
CA THR A 185 4.83 22.71 -11.53
C THR A 185 3.41 23.25 -11.67
N ILE A 186 2.56 23.05 -10.66
CA ILE A 186 1.18 23.53 -10.62
C ILE A 186 1.10 24.82 -9.82
N VAL A 187 1.80 24.90 -8.68
CA VAL A 187 1.74 26.05 -7.78
C VAL A 187 2.70 27.16 -8.24
N PRO A 188 2.23 28.39 -8.51
CA PRO A 188 3.07 29.53 -8.85
C PRO A 188 4.15 29.77 -7.79
N GLU A 189 5.39 30.08 -8.23
CA GLU A 189 6.57 30.22 -7.35
C GLU A 189 6.33 31.20 -6.19
N ASP A 190 5.63 32.30 -6.48
CA ASP A 190 5.25 33.39 -5.57
C ASP A 190 4.35 32.92 -4.42
N THR A 191 3.63 31.82 -4.63
CA THR A 191 2.67 31.23 -3.67
C THR A 191 3.22 29.99 -2.98
N GLN A 192 4.40 29.51 -3.38
CA GLN A 192 5.01 28.34 -2.76
C GLN A 192 5.43 28.66 -1.33
N PRO A 193 5.11 27.81 -0.34
CA PRO A 193 5.66 27.96 1.00
C PRO A 193 7.18 27.94 0.93
N LEU A 194 7.85 28.87 1.60
CA LEU A 194 9.31 28.82 1.71
C LEU A 194 9.68 27.52 2.45
N LEU A 195 10.71 26.81 1.96
CA LEU A 195 11.35 25.70 2.67
C LEU A 195 11.93 26.21 3.99
N SER A 196 11.11 26.28 5.03
CA SER A 196 11.55 26.76 6.34
C SER A 196 12.11 25.60 7.16
N SER A 197 13.31 25.80 7.70
CA SER A 197 13.95 24.91 8.68
C SER A 197 13.45 25.16 10.12
N THR A 198 12.26 25.74 10.29
CA THR A 198 11.79 26.27 11.59
C THR A 198 10.62 25.49 12.17
N THR A 199 10.51 25.55 13.50
CA THR A 199 9.58 24.83 14.39
C THR A 199 8.11 24.97 13.99
N THR A 200 7.29 23.99 14.39
CA THR A 200 5.86 23.83 14.04
C THR A 200 4.99 25.06 14.25
N ASP A 201 5.31 25.89 15.26
CA ASP A 201 4.50 27.06 15.62
C ASP A 201 4.66 28.22 14.63
N ASP A 202 5.85 28.37 14.02
CA ASP A 202 6.15 29.40 13.01
C ASP A 202 5.60 29.05 11.61
N GLN A 203 5.29 27.77 11.37
CA GLN A 203 4.66 27.31 10.12
C GLN A 203 3.15 27.60 10.12
N GLN A 204 2.47 27.45 11.27
CA GLN A 204 1.04 27.74 11.38
C GLN A 204 0.73 29.24 11.21
N GLN A 205 1.57 30.14 11.74
CA GLN A 205 1.37 31.58 11.57
C GLN A 205 1.65 32.07 10.13
N ARG A 206 2.57 31.41 9.40
CA ARG A 206 2.89 31.79 8.00
C ARG A 206 1.94 31.20 6.96
N GLN A 207 1.35 30.02 7.20
CA GLN A 207 0.28 29.49 6.34
C GLN A 207 -0.95 30.41 6.29
N GLN A 208 -1.19 31.20 7.34
CA GLN A 208 -2.30 32.18 7.37
C GLN A 208 -2.04 33.44 6.53
N GLN A 209 -0.82 33.67 6.03
CA GLN A 209 -0.43 34.87 5.27
C GLN A 209 -0.25 34.62 3.77
N GLN A 210 -0.34 33.36 3.30
CA GLN A 210 -0.23 33.06 1.87
C GLN A 210 -1.57 33.30 1.17
N PRO A 211 -1.57 33.88 -0.04
CA PRO A 211 -2.80 33.99 -0.82
C PRO A 211 -3.39 32.59 -1.04
N PRO A 212 -4.73 32.43 -0.96
CA PRO A 212 -5.35 31.16 -1.27
C PRO A 212 -5.05 30.76 -2.72
N LEU A 213 -4.72 29.48 -2.93
CA LEU A 213 -4.51 28.92 -4.26
C LEU A 213 -5.76 29.10 -5.12
N SER A 214 -5.58 29.32 -6.43
CA SER A 214 -6.71 29.41 -7.35
C SER A 214 -7.49 28.08 -7.39
N LEU A 215 -8.78 28.12 -7.72
CA LEU A 215 -9.60 26.90 -7.85
C LEU A 215 -9.03 25.93 -8.89
N SER A 216 -8.44 26.46 -9.97
CA SER A 216 -7.77 25.64 -10.99
C SER A 216 -6.53 24.93 -10.43
N ASP A 217 -5.73 25.61 -9.60
CA ASP A 217 -4.54 24.99 -9.01
C ASP A 217 -4.93 23.92 -7.99
N GLN A 218 -5.98 24.17 -7.21
CA GLN A 218 -6.53 23.19 -6.26
C GLN A 218 -7.03 21.93 -7.00
N ALA A 219 -7.79 22.09 -8.08
CA ALA A 219 -8.26 20.98 -8.90
C ALA A 219 -7.10 20.22 -9.57
N ALA A 220 -6.08 20.94 -10.05
CA ALA A 220 -4.88 20.33 -10.61
C ALA A 220 -4.09 19.54 -9.56
N LEU A 221 -3.89 20.09 -8.35
CA LEU A 221 -3.26 19.37 -7.23
C LEU A 221 -4.05 18.12 -6.83
N GLN A 222 -5.37 18.21 -6.82
CA GLN A 222 -6.22 17.06 -6.54
C GLN A 222 -6.11 15.98 -7.62
N SER A 223 -5.99 16.37 -8.90
CA SER A 223 -5.85 15.44 -10.03
C SER A 223 -4.56 14.59 -9.96
N ILE A 224 -3.52 15.11 -9.33
CA ILE A 224 -2.24 14.41 -9.12
C ILE A 224 -2.18 13.67 -7.78
N SER A 225 -3.14 13.87 -6.88
CA SER A 225 -3.21 13.22 -5.58
C SER A 225 -3.78 11.79 -5.67
N ILE A 226 -3.74 11.03 -4.57
CA ILE A 226 -4.40 9.71 -4.51
C ILE A 226 -5.93 9.78 -4.61
N TYR A 227 -6.53 10.94 -4.32
CA TYR A 227 -7.97 11.19 -4.40
C TYR A 227 -8.35 11.88 -5.71
N LYS A 228 -7.74 11.46 -6.82
CA LYS A 228 -8.12 11.94 -8.16
C LYS A 228 -9.62 11.66 -8.37
N PRO A 229 -10.44 12.67 -8.69
CA PRO A 229 -11.89 12.49 -8.77
C PRO A 229 -12.32 11.46 -9.81
N THR A 230 -11.56 11.30 -10.90
CA THR A 230 -11.86 10.41 -12.03
C THR A 230 -11.33 8.98 -11.86
N SER A 231 -10.76 8.62 -10.71
CA SER A 231 -10.10 7.33 -10.49
C SER A 231 -10.74 6.53 -9.37
N HIS A 232 -10.84 5.22 -9.55
CA HIS A 232 -11.00 4.32 -8.41
C HIS A 232 -9.72 4.35 -7.56
N LEU A 233 -9.86 4.20 -6.25
CA LEU A 233 -8.74 4.17 -5.31
C LEU A 233 -8.79 2.90 -4.48
N PHE A 234 -7.67 2.17 -4.45
CA PHE A 234 -7.46 0.99 -3.61
C PHE A 234 -6.19 1.19 -2.78
N VAL A 235 -6.26 0.89 -1.49
CA VAL A 235 -5.14 0.96 -0.56
C VAL A 235 -4.96 -0.41 0.08
N ALA A 236 -3.78 -0.99 -0.05
CA ALA A 236 -3.48 -2.30 0.51
C ALA A 236 -2.12 -2.29 1.21
N GLY A 237 -1.98 -3.00 2.32
CA GLY A 237 -0.69 -3.08 2.99
C GLY A 237 -0.71 -3.63 4.40
N ASP A 238 0.48 -3.75 4.98
CA ASP A 238 0.68 -3.82 6.43
C ASP A 238 0.48 -2.42 7.03
N LEU A 239 -0.79 -2.11 7.32
CA LEU A 239 -1.21 -0.87 7.94
C LEU A 239 -0.89 -0.83 9.44
N ASN A 240 -0.47 -1.96 10.02
CA ASN A 240 0.06 -2.07 11.38
C ASN A 240 -0.87 -1.59 12.51
N TYR A 241 -2.16 -1.35 12.25
CA TYR A 241 -3.13 -1.09 13.30
C TYR A 241 -3.34 -2.33 14.15
N ARG A 242 -3.50 -2.13 15.46
CA ARG A 242 -3.52 -3.20 16.47
C ARG A 242 -4.87 -3.21 17.18
N ILE A 243 -5.09 -4.20 18.03
CA ILE A 243 -6.26 -4.25 18.92
C ILE A 243 -6.05 -3.52 20.26
N ALA A 244 -4.82 -3.11 20.57
CA ALA A 244 -4.47 -2.39 21.80
C ALA A 244 -3.26 -1.47 21.60
N SER A 245 -3.11 -0.49 22.50
CA SER A 245 -2.03 0.51 22.47
C SER A 245 -0.81 0.11 23.32
N THR A 246 -0.89 -1.01 24.05
CA THR A 246 0.18 -1.57 24.88
C THR A 246 0.40 -3.04 24.52
N THR A 247 1.56 -3.59 24.87
CA THR A 247 1.84 -5.02 24.72
C THR A 247 0.93 -5.86 25.62
N PRO A 248 0.65 -7.13 25.27
CA PRO A 248 -0.15 -8.02 26.11
C PRO A 248 0.52 -8.26 27.47
N PRO A 249 -0.20 -8.12 28.59
CA PRO A 249 0.25 -8.64 29.87
C PRO A 249 0.46 -10.17 29.83
N PRO A 250 1.26 -10.75 30.76
CA PRO A 250 1.34 -12.19 30.91
C PRO A 250 -0.04 -12.84 31.05
N GLN A 251 -0.22 -14.04 30.49
CA GLN A 251 -1.48 -14.81 30.53
C GLN A 251 -2.68 -14.12 29.85
N SER A 252 -2.44 -13.14 28.97
CA SER A 252 -3.49 -12.56 28.14
C SER A 252 -4.19 -13.60 27.29
N ALA A 253 -5.53 -13.55 27.25
CA ALA A 253 -6.32 -14.34 26.32
C ALA A 253 -6.11 -13.84 24.89
N PHE A 254 -5.70 -14.74 24.00
CA PHE A 254 -5.50 -14.45 22.58
C PHE A 254 -6.68 -14.96 21.75
N PRO A 255 -6.94 -14.35 20.58
CA PRO A 255 -7.94 -14.85 19.64
C PRO A 255 -7.72 -16.33 19.30
N SER A 256 -8.82 -17.07 19.17
CA SER A 256 -8.88 -18.44 18.70
C SER A 256 -9.58 -18.49 17.34
N PHE A 257 -9.17 -19.43 16.50
CA PHE A 257 -9.84 -19.74 15.23
C PHE A 257 -11.00 -20.73 15.41
N ASP A 258 -11.13 -21.36 16.58
CA ASP A 258 -12.21 -22.28 16.90
C ASP A 258 -13.51 -21.51 17.21
N PRO A 259 -14.60 -21.71 16.44
CA PRO A 259 -15.89 -21.07 16.70
C PRO A 259 -16.53 -21.42 18.05
N SER A 260 -16.14 -22.56 18.65
CA SER A 260 -16.66 -23.01 19.94
C SER A 260 -15.92 -22.39 21.14
N SER A 261 -14.77 -21.76 20.91
CA SER A 261 -13.96 -21.11 21.95
C SER A 261 -14.57 -19.77 22.37
N GLU A 262 -14.58 -19.47 23.67
CA GLU A 262 -14.98 -18.14 24.19
C GLU A 262 -14.12 -16.99 23.61
N HIS A 263 -12.87 -17.32 23.23
CA HIS A 263 -11.95 -16.41 22.58
C HIS A 263 -12.02 -16.43 21.05
N PHE A 264 -13.12 -16.89 20.46
CA PHE A 264 -13.29 -16.85 19.00
C PHE A 264 -13.00 -15.44 18.44
N TYR A 265 -12.16 -15.37 17.41
CA TYR A 265 -11.54 -14.12 16.97
C TYR A 265 -12.50 -12.95 16.69
N PRO A 266 -13.76 -13.13 16.20
CA PRO A 266 -14.65 -12.01 15.94
C PRO A 266 -14.93 -11.17 17.20
N ASN A 267 -14.86 -11.78 18.39
CA ASN A 267 -15.04 -11.08 19.66
C ASN A 267 -13.93 -10.03 19.93
N PHE A 268 -12.84 -10.06 19.18
CA PHE A 268 -11.73 -9.10 19.27
C PHE A 268 -11.79 -7.99 18.22
N LEU A 269 -12.55 -8.16 17.13
CA LEU A 269 -12.68 -7.15 16.06
C LEU A 269 -13.17 -5.78 16.56
N PRO A 270 -14.10 -5.66 17.53
CA PRO A 270 -14.50 -4.34 18.07
C PRO A 270 -13.34 -3.52 18.67
N ARG A 271 -12.21 -4.16 18.98
CA ARG A 271 -11.01 -3.50 19.51
C ARG A 271 -10.07 -2.99 18.42
N ASP A 272 -10.29 -3.35 17.16
CA ASP A 272 -9.45 -2.96 16.03
C ASP A 272 -9.28 -1.44 15.95
N GLN A 273 -8.03 -0.98 15.98
CA GLN A 273 -7.73 0.44 15.88
C GLN A 273 -8.07 0.99 14.50
N LEU A 274 -7.82 0.25 13.40
CA LEU A 274 -8.06 0.79 12.06
C LEU A 274 -9.54 1.13 11.88
N THR A 275 -10.43 0.19 12.23
CA THR A 275 -11.88 0.38 12.16
C THR A 275 -12.30 1.62 12.96
N ARG A 276 -11.83 1.76 14.19
CA ARG A 276 -12.15 2.93 15.04
C ARG A 276 -11.61 4.24 14.47
N GLU A 277 -10.37 4.27 13.98
CA GLU A 277 -9.77 5.49 13.42
C GLU A 277 -10.40 5.89 12.08
N ARG A 278 -10.80 4.91 11.25
CA ARG A 278 -11.50 5.10 9.98
C ARG A 278 -12.92 5.64 10.21
N LEU A 279 -13.70 4.99 11.06
CA LEU A 279 -15.07 5.42 11.39
C LEU A 279 -15.08 6.80 12.06
N ALA A 280 -14.07 7.08 12.90
CA ALA A 280 -13.90 8.40 13.51
C ALA A 280 -13.14 9.41 12.62
N ARG A 281 -12.89 9.06 11.35
CA ARG A 281 -12.30 9.93 10.32
C ARG A 281 -11.00 10.62 10.74
N ARG A 282 -10.13 9.87 11.42
CA ARG A 282 -8.78 10.31 11.78
C ARG A 282 -7.71 9.79 10.82
N ALA A 283 -8.06 8.76 10.03
CA ALA A 283 -7.25 8.17 8.98
C ALA A 283 -8.15 7.48 7.94
N LEU A 284 -7.61 7.21 6.75
CA LEU A 284 -8.29 6.49 5.65
C LEU A 284 -9.66 7.12 5.27
N HIS A 285 -9.73 8.46 5.26
CA HIS A 285 -10.95 9.24 5.03
C HIS A 285 -11.71 8.80 3.77
N GLY A 286 -13.00 8.49 3.92
CA GLY A 286 -13.88 8.08 2.82
C GLY A 286 -13.71 6.64 2.36
N LEU A 287 -12.64 5.92 2.73
CA LEU A 287 -12.42 4.56 2.28
C LEU A 287 -13.35 3.56 3.00
N SER A 288 -13.88 2.64 2.21
CA SER A 288 -14.62 1.45 2.63
C SER A 288 -13.68 0.24 2.76
N GLU A 289 -14.12 -0.73 3.54
CA GLU A 289 -13.43 -1.99 3.76
C GLU A 289 -14.52 -3.06 3.86
N ALA A 290 -14.33 -4.18 3.18
CA ALA A 290 -15.26 -5.30 3.24
C ALA A 290 -15.23 -5.98 4.62
N ASP A 291 -16.29 -6.71 4.95
CA ASP A 291 -16.37 -7.39 6.24
C ASP A 291 -15.23 -8.39 6.43
N ILE A 292 -14.60 -8.34 7.60
CA ILE A 292 -13.49 -9.24 7.95
C ILE A 292 -14.06 -10.54 8.51
N ALA A 293 -14.02 -11.58 7.68
CA ALA A 293 -14.44 -12.95 8.03
C ALA A 293 -13.26 -13.90 8.26
N PHE A 294 -12.06 -13.36 8.50
CA PHE A 294 -10.84 -14.11 8.75
C PHE A 294 -10.18 -13.69 10.07
N GLY A 295 -9.52 -14.63 10.74
CA GLY A 295 -8.80 -14.35 11.99
C GLY A 295 -7.55 -13.46 11.82
N PRO A 296 -6.83 -13.13 12.91
CA PRO A 296 -5.65 -12.26 12.85
C PRO A 296 -4.61 -12.71 11.82
N THR A 297 -3.85 -11.75 11.29
CA THR A 297 -2.83 -12.00 10.26
C THR A 297 -1.42 -11.81 10.78
N TYR A 298 -1.28 -11.41 12.04
CA TYR A 298 -0.05 -11.11 12.75
C TYR A 298 -0.28 -11.34 14.26
N LYS A 299 0.69 -11.67 15.12
CA LYS A 299 2.07 -12.10 14.84
C LYS A 299 2.18 -13.59 15.13
N PHE A 300 2.64 -14.35 14.15
CA PHE A 300 2.87 -15.78 14.31
C PHE A 300 4.32 -16.07 14.70
N ASP A 301 4.50 -16.98 15.66
CA ASP A 301 5.73 -17.73 15.83
C ASP A 301 5.55 -19.03 15.03
N VAL A 302 6.18 -19.11 13.86
CA VAL A 302 6.16 -20.35 13.04
C VAL A 302 7.08 -21.37 13.70
N LEU A 303 6.54 -22.56 13.97
CA LEU A 303 7.24 -23.63 14.65
C LEU A 303 7.97 -24.48 13.61
N ALA A 304 9.19 -24.93 13.95
CA ALA A 304 9.90 -25.87 13.10
C ALA A 304 9.07 -27.16 13.02
N SER A 305 8.64 -27.52 11.81
CA SER A 305 8.18 -28.87 11.52
C SER A 305 9.40 -29.80 11.54
N ALA A 306 9.21 -31.09 11.85
CA ALA A 306 10.30 -32.06 11.92
C ALA A 306 11.14 -32.07 10.62
N GLU A 307 12.42 -32.39 10.72
CA GLU A 307 13.41 -32.33 9.62
C GLU A 307 12.85 -32.90 8.30
N GLY A 308 12.64 -32.02 7.30
CA GLY A 308 12.13 -32.39 5.96
C GLY A 308 10.88 -31.64 5.48
N ALA A 309 10.21 -30.88 6.35
CA ALA A 309 8.88 -30.30 6.09
C ALA A 309 8.85 -28.84 5.58
N ALA A 310 9.94 -28.34 4.99
CA ALA A 310 9.96 -26.99 4.40
C ALA A 310 8.95 -26.79 3.25
N ASN A 311 8.39 -27.89 2.72
CA ASN A 311 7.43 -27.92 1.61
C ASN A 311 6.00 -28.28 2.06
N GLU A 312 5.68 -28.25 3.36
CA GLU A 312 4.32 -28.49 3.84
C GLU A 312 3.42 -27.29 3.55
N GLU A 313 2.25 -27.53 2.95
CA GLU A 313 1.24 -26.49 2.69
C GLU A 313 0.67 -25.91 3.99
N ALA A 314 0.68 -26.67 5.08
CA ALA A 314 0.25 -26.21 6.40
C ALA A 314 1.42 -26.25 7.37
N VAL A 315 1.85 -25.09 7.85
CA VAL A 315 2.94 -24.99 8.84
C VAL A 315 2.36 -24.90 10.26
N PRO A 316 2.94 -25.59 11.25
CA PRO A 316 2.54 -25.40 12.64
C PRO A 316 2.98 -24.02 13.13
N TRP A 317 2.09 -23.31 13.83
CA TRP A 317 2.37 -21.98 14.38
C TRP A 317 1.63 -21.78 15.70
N ARG A 318 2.06 -20.76 16.45
CA ARG A 318 1.31 -20.19 17.57
C ARG A 318 1.40 -18.67 17.53
N PHE A 319 0.53 -17.97 18.26
CA PHE A 319 0.68 -16.53 18.40
C PHE A 319 1.89 -16.17 19.28
N ALA A 320 2.63 -15.14 18.87
CA ALA A 320 3.76 -14.65 19.62
C ALA A 320 3.30 -14.01 20.95
N PRO A 321 3.78 -14.47 22.12
CA PRO A 321 3.24 -14.05 23.42
C PRO A 321 3.52 -12.58 23.77
N HIS A 322 4.49 -11.96 23.10
CA HIS A 322 4.91 -10.57 23.34
C HIS A 322 4.20 -9.55 22.43
N ARG A 323 3.27 -10.00 21.58
CA ARG A 323 2.48 -9.15 20.68
C ARG A 323 1.03 -9.55 20.74
N TRP A 324 0.15 -8.56 20.70
CA TRP A 324 -1.25 -8.85 20.45
C TRP A 324 -1.43 -9.39 19.03
N PRO A 325 -2.17 -10.50 18.85
CA PRO A 325 -2.65 -10.86 17.54
C PRO A 325 -3.51 -9.73 16.94
N GLY A 326 -3.32 -9.40 15.67
CA GLY A 326 -4.02 -8.31 15.00
C GLY A 326 -4.18 -8.49 13.50
N TRP A 327 -5.07 -7.67 12.94
CA TRP A 327 -5.34 -7.53 11.51
C TRP A 327 -4.51 -6.39 10.95
N CYS A 328 -3.20 -6.63 10.86
CA CYS A 328 -2.24 -5.64 10.38
C CYS A 328 -2.35 -5.44 8.86
N ASP A 329 -2.67 -6.51 8.13
CA ASP A 329 -2.67 -6.58 6.66
C ASP A 329 -4.10 -6.35 6.13
N ARG A 330 -4.30 -5.26 5.38
CA ARG A 330 -5.66 -4.76 5.05
C ARG A 330 -5.78 -4.30 3.61
N VAL A 331 -7.00 -4.36 3.07
CA VAL A 331 -7.34 -3.82 1.75
C VAL A 331 -8.60 -2.96 1.86
N LEU A 332 -8.48 -1.70 1.47
CA LEU A 332 -9.55 -0.71 1.49
C LEU A 332 -9.73 -0.12 0.10
N TYR A 333 -10.92 0.39 -0.18
CA TYR A 333 -11.25 1.00 -1.47
C TYR A 333 -12.15 2.21 -1.29
N LEU A 334 -12.06 3.18 -2.19
CA LEU A 334 -12.99 4.30 -2.24
C LEU A 334 -14.13 3.95 -3.19
N ASP A 335 -15.33 3.75 -2.67
CA ASP A 335 -16.50 3.37 -3.48
C ASP A 335 -16.92 4.51 -4.40
N VAL A 336 -17.54 4.19 -5.54
CA VAL A 336 -17.86 5.17 -6.59
C VAL A 336 -18.68 6.33 -6.03
N PRO A 337 -18.54 7.56 -6.57
CA PRO A 337 -19.33 8.68 -6.08
C PRO A 337 -20.82 8.34 -6.22
N ARG A 338 -21.58 8.57 -5.15
CA ARG A 338 -23.03 8.37 -5.19
C ARG A 338 -23.62 9.31 -6.24
N LYS A 339 -24.23 8.72 -7.26
CA LYS A 339 -25.08 9.44 -8.21
C LYS A 339 -26.46 8.83 -8.12
N GLU A 340 -27.47 9.65 -7.84
CA GLU A 340 -28.87 9.27 -8.03
C GLU A 340 -29.16 9.19 -9.54
N VAL A 341 -28.61 8.19 -10.23
CA VAL A 341 -28.84 7.97 -11.67
C VAL A 341 -29.70 6.73 -11.82
N GLY A 342 -31.01 6.92 -11.66
CA GLY A 342 -31.99 5.84 -11.77
C GLY A 342 -31.87 4.77 -10.66
N GLU A 343 -32.79 3.81 -10.65
CA GLU A 343 -32.99 2.82 -9.57
C GLU A 343 -31.82 1.84 -9.30
N ARG A 344 -30.61 2.04 -9.83
CA ARG A 344 -29.48 1.11 -9.68
C ARG A 344 -28.21 1.77 -9.14
N GLU A 345 -27.85 1.37 -7.93
CA GLU A 345 -26.58 1.72 -7.27
C GLU A 345 -25.41 1.00 -7.96
N VAL A 346 -24.57 1.75 -8.68
CA VAL A 346 -23.27 1.25 -9.16
C VAL A 346 -22.30 1.28 -7.99
N LYS A 347 -21.52 0.20 -7.78
CA LYS A 347 -20.52 0.11 -6.72
C LYS A 347 -19.41 -0.86 -7.06
N VAL A 348 -18.32 -0.79 -6.31
CA VAL A 348 -17.30 -1.85 -6.32
C VAL A 348 -17.89 -3.10 -5.65
N ALA A 349 -18.13 -4.15 -6.43
CA ALA A 349 -18.73 -5.39 -5.93
C ALA A 349 -17.64 -6.34 -5.43
N VAL A 350 -17.38 -6.32 -4.12
CA VAL A 350 -16.43 -7.22 -3.47
C VAL A 350 -16.95 -8.65 -3.52
N THR A 351 -16.18 -9.56 -4.10
CA THR A 351 -16.53 -10.98 -4.22
C THR A 351 -15.88 -11.80 -3.11
N THR A 352 -14.66 -11.44 -2.72
CA THR A 352 -13.92 -12.16 -1.68
C THR A 352 -13.00 -11.22 -0.92
N TYR A 353 -12.93 -11.36 0.40
CA TYR A 353 -11.94 -10.68 1.25
C TYR A 353 -11.52 -11.64 2.38
N ASP A 354 -10.34 -12.22 2.24
CA ASP A 354 -9.91 -13.34 3.09
C ASP A 354 -8.37 -13.38 3.24
N ALA A 355 -7.88 -14.30 4.06
CA ALA A 355 -6.46 -14.49 4.33
C ALA A 355 -6.02 -15.90 3.97
N MET A 356 -4.86 -15.98 3.30
CA MET A 356 -4.19 -17.24 3.01
C MET A 356 -3.70 -17.92 4.31
N PRO A 357 -3.37 -19.23 4.25
CA PRO A 357 -2.69 -19.91 5.35
C PRO A 357 -1.34 -19.26 5.70
N VAL A 358 -0.85 -19.56 6.91
CA VAL A 358 0.49 -19.13 7.34
C VAL A 358 1.55 -19.84 6.50
N VAL A 359 2.62 -19.13 6.16
CA VAL A 359 3.79 -19.68 5.44
C VAL A 359 5.03 -19.61 6.32
N ALA A 360 5.97 -20.52 6.10
CA ALA A 360 7.20 -20.61 6.91
C ALA A 360 8.07 -19.34 6.87
N THR A 361 7.95 -18.55 5.81
CA THR A 361 8.84 -17.44 5.51
C THR A 361 8.43 -16.12 6.16
N SER A 362 7.29 -16.07 6.87
CA SER A 362 6.80 -14.84 7.49
C SER A 362 6.07 -15.07 8.81
N ASP A 363 6.16 -14.09 9.69
CA ASP A 363 5.32 -13.97 10.89
C ASP A 363 3.94 -13.33 10.60
N HIS A 364 3.69 -13.04 9.34
CA HIS A 364 2.38 -12.67 8.79
C HIS A 364 1.84 -13.78 7.88
N ARG A 365 0.53 -13.73 7.62
CA ARG A 365 -0.10 -14.46 6.50
C ARG A 365 -0.68 -13.47 5.50
N ALA A 366 -0.64 -13.82 4.21
CA ALA A 366 -1.10 -12.92 3.17
C ALA A 366 -2.62 -12.70 3.24
N VAL A 367 -3.06 -11.49 2.92
CA VAL A 367 -4.49 -11.12 2.80
C VAL A 367 -4.78 -10.80 1.35
N PHE A 368 -5.92 -11.24 0.84
CA PHE A 368 -6.34 -10.96 -0.52
C PHE A 368 -7.77 -10.45 -0.58
N PHE A 369 -8.03 -9.69 -1.63
CA PHE A 369 -9.27 -9.01 -1.91
C PHE A 369 -9.56 -9.18 -3.40
N ARG A 370 -10.78 -9.59 -3.74
CA ARG A 370 -11.25 -9.67 -5.12
C ARG A 370 -12.53 -8.88 -5.26
N ALA A 371 -12.63 -8.10 -6.34
CA ALA A 371 -13.81 -7.32 -6.63
C ALA A 371 -14.05 -7.19 -8.13
N SER A 372 -15.32 -7.08 -8.49
CA SER A 372 -15.76 -6.61 -9.80
C SER A 372 -15.86 -5.09 -9.75
N VAL A 373 -14.98 -4.42 -10.49
CA VAL A 373 -14.86 -2.96 -10.53
C VAL A 373 -15.58 -2.43 -11.77
N PRO A 374 -16.53 -1.50 -11.65
CA PRO A 374 -17.24 -0.97 -12.82
C PRO A 374 -16.29 -0.14 -13.70
N VAL A 375 -16.38 -0.31 -15.02
CA VAL A 375 -15.60 0.46 -15.99
C VAL A 375 -16.32 1.77 -16.28
N LEU A 376 -15.99 2.79 -15.48
CA LEU A 376 -16.58 4.11 -15.54
C LEU A 376 -15.64 5.11 -16.22
N GLY A 377 -16.18 5.90 -17.15
CA GLY A 377 -15.47 7.01 -17.79
C GLY A 377 -15.30 8.21 -16.84
N GLU A 378 -14.53 9.21 -17.28
CA GLU A 378 -14.19 10.38 -16.45
C GLU A 378 -15.43 11.12 -15.92
N GLU A 379 -16.42 11.39 -16.77
CA GLU A 379 -17.65 12.07 -16.37
C GLU A 379 -18.52 11.24 -15.43
N GLU A 380 -18.49 9.91 -15.55
CA GLU A 380 -19.21 9.00 -14.66
C GLU A 380 -18.56 8.97 -13.27
N MET A 381 -17.22 9.09 -13.19
CA MET A 381 -16.46 9.09 -11.93
C MET A 381 -16.37 10.45 -11.24
N LYS A 382 -16.59 11.57 -11.93
CA LYS A 382 -16.64 12.87 -11.27
C LYS A 382 -17.82 12.93 -10.29
N PRO A 383 -17.61 13.43 -9.05
CA PRO A 383 -18.71 13.80 -8.17
C PRO A 383 -19.66 14.78 -8.87
N PRO A 384 -20.97 14.77 -8.56
CA PRO A 384 -21.92 15.72 -9.15
C PRO A 384 -21.46 17.18 -8.93
N PRO A 385 -21.72 18.09 -9.90
CA PRO A 385 -21.42 19.52 -9.73
C PRO A 385 -22.22 20.07 -8.56
N GLN A 386 -21.55 20.79 -7.67
CA GLN A 386 -22.18 21.32 -6.47
C GLN A 386 -22.82 22.67 -6.75
N GLU A 387 -24.15 22.71 -6.81
CA GLU A 387 -24.94 23.94 -6.90
C GLU A 387 -25.26 24.48 -5.50
N GLY A 388 -25.55 25.78 -5.39
CA GLY A 388 -25.42 26.59 -4.15
C GLY A 388 -25.99 26.02 -2.84
N GLU A 389 -27.10 25.27 -2.87
CA GLU A 389 -27.69 24.65 -1.67
C GLU A 389 -26.86 23.47 -1.14
N GLU A 390 -26.21 22.71 -2.03
CA GLU A 390 -25.34 21.58 -1.66
C GLU A 390 -24.00 22.06 -1.09
N GLN A 391 -23.52 23.25 -1.51
CA GLN A 391 -22.33 23.88 -0.92
C GLN A 391 -22.59 24.35 0.52
N GLN A 392 -23.79 24.87 0.81
CA GLN A 392 -24.21 25.24 2.16
C GLN A 392 -24.42 24.01 3.04
N GLN A 393 -25.11 22.97 2.54
CA GLN A 393 -25.24 21.71 3.26
C GLN A 393 -23.90 21.06 3.57
N GLN A 394 -22.90 21.14 2.69
CA GLN A 394 -21.58 20.60 3.00
C GLN A 394 -20.79 21.43 4.02
N GLN A 395 -20.99 22.74 4.07
CA GLN A 395 -20.42 23.56 5.16
C GLN A 395 -21.07 23.22 6.49
N GLU A 396 -22.39 23.01 6.52
CA GLU A 396 -23.11 22.54 7.72
C GLU A 396 -22.69 21.12 8.10
N GLU A 397 -22.57 20.21 7.13
CA GLU A 397 -22.04 18.86 7.35
C GLU A 397 -20.59 18.91 7.85
N GLU A 398 -19.76 19.83 7.36
CA GLU A 398 -18.40 20.01 7.85
C GLU A 398 -18.36 20.53 9.29
N GLU A 399 -19.23 21.49 9.63
CA GLU A 399 -19.39 22.02 11.00
C GLU A 399 -19.95 20.98 11.98
N GLU A 400 -20.84 20.09 11.50
CA GLU A 400 -21.39 18.97 12.26
C GLU A 400 -20.48 17.72 12.27
N GLY A 401 -19.38 17.73 11.50
CA GLY A 401 -18.47 16.60 11.39
C GLY A 401 -19.08 15.40 10.65
N LEU A 402 -19.89 15.63 9.62
CA LEU A 402 -20.42 14.73 8.59
C LEU A 402 -19.46 14.61 7.38
N ALA A 403 -19.62 13.54 6.59
CA ALA A 403 -18.54 12.98 5.77
C ALA A 403 -18.48 13.59 4.36
N VAL A 404 -17.58 14.54 4.14
CA VAL A 404 -17.27 15.07 2.79
C VAL A 404 -16.50 14.03 1.97
N ASP A 405 -16.95 13.75 0.74
CA ASP A 405 -16.23 12.87 -0.20
C ASP A 405 -14.83 13.45 -0.49
N PRO A 406 -13.74 12.68 -0.26
CA PRO A 406 -12.38 13.17 -0.47
C PRO A 406 -12.04 13.54 -1.93
N ARG A 407 -12.89 13.13 -2.89
CA ARG A 407 -12.84 13.58 -4.30
C ARG A 407 -13.40 14.98 -4.53
N VAL A 408 -14.20 15.49 -3.61
CA VAL A 408 -14.67 16.88 -3.63
C VAL A 408 -13.63 17.75 -2.94
N ARG A 409 -13.24 17.36 -1.72
CA ARG A 409 -12.26 18.10 -0.93
C ARG A 409 -11.29 17.17 -0.26
N MET A 410 -10.00 17.37 -0.55
CA MET A 410 -8.95 16.56 0.07
C MET A 410 -8.89 16.80 1.59
N PRO A 411 -8.78 15.74 2.40
CA PRO A 411 -8.73 15.86 3.85
C PRO A 411 -7.40 16.44 4.37
N VAL A 412 -6.37 16.47 3.51
CA VAL A 412 -5.04 17.04 3.80
C VAL A 412 -4.55 17.73 2.53
N PRO A 413 -4.01 18.96 2.61
CA PRO A 413 -3.43 19.62 1.45
C PRO A 413 -2.19 18.88 0.93
N VAL A 414 -1.96 19.00 -0.39
CA VAL A 414 -0.75 18.46 -1.03
C VAL A 414 0.46 19.27 -0.59
N ASP A 415 1.52 18.57 -0.18
CA ASP A 415 2.79 19.19 0.18
C ASP A 415 3.62 19.45 -1.06
N VAL A 416 3.80 20.73 -1.35
CA VAL A 416 4.47 21.21 -2.56
C VAL A 416 5.94 20.77 -2.63
N HIS A 417 6.60 20.52 -1.49
CA HIS A 417 8.01 20.14 -1.41
C HIS A 417 8.23 18.64 -1.19
N ALA A 418 7.17 17.82 -1.21
CA ALA A 418 7.26 16.38 -0.98
C ALA A 418 8.26 15.70 -1.92
N TRP A 419 8.27 16.09 -3.21
CA TRP A 419 9.15 15.51 -4.23
C TRP A 419 10.64 15.78 -3.96
N GLU A 420 10.99 16.97 -3.52
CA GLU A 420 12.38 17.32 -3.21
C GLU A 420 12.89 16.63 -1.96
N ARG A 421 12.05 16.58 -0.90
CA ARG A 421 12.38 15.84 0.32
C ARG A 421 12.54 14.35 0.00
N ARG A 422 11.68 13.80 -0.85
CA ARG A 422 11.77 12.42 -1.30
C ARG A 422 13.05 12.16 -2.11
N ALA A 423 13.40 13.03 -3.05
CA ALA A 423 14.65 12.93 -3.80
C ALA A 423 15.89 13.00 -2.89
N ALA A 424 15.87 13.86 -1.87
CA ALA A 424 16.91 13.93 -0.86
C ALA A 424 17.00 12.66 -0.01
N ALA A 425 15.86 12.13 0.44
CA ALA A 425 15.78 10.86 1.15
C ALA A 425 16.29 9.69 0.30
N ARG A 426 15.99 9.66 -1.01
CA ARG A 426 16.48 8.63 -1.94
C ARG A 426 18.01 8.60 -2.03
N ARG A 427 18.67 9.76 -2.05
CA ARG A 427 20.14 9.84 -2.02
C ARG A 427 20.71 9.28 -0.72
N LYS A 428 20.07 9.57 0.42
CA LYS A 428 20.45 9.01 1.72
C LYS A 428 20.25 7.50 1.77
N GLU A 429 19.13 7.00 1.24
CA GLU A 429 18.85 5.56 1.14
C GLU A 429 19.95 4.84 0.37
N LEU A 430 20.34 5.32 -0.80
CA LEU A 430 21.40 4.71 -1.61
C LEU A 430 22.72 4.63 -0.82
N LEU A 431 23.11 5.72 -0.16
CA LEU A 431 24.31 5.76 0.67
C LEU A 431 24.22 4.75 1.82
N VAL A 432 23.13 4.79 2.60
CA VAL A 432 22.89 3.84 3.71
C VAL A 432 22.86 2.39 3.22
N GLY A 433 22.22 2.13 2.07
CA GLY A 433 22.08 0.80 1.49
C GLY A 433 23.43 0.20 1.10
N TRP A 434 24.25 0.95 0.37
CA TRP A 434 25.61 0.52 0.00
C TRP A 434 26.53 0.40 1.22
N SER A 435 26.50 1.36 2.14
CA SER A 435 27.28 1.29 3.38
C SER A 435 26.92 0.05 4.20
N ALA A 436 25.61 -0.21 4.37
CA ALA A 436 25.14 -1.39 5.07
C ALA A 436 25.56 -2.68 4.34
N LEU A 437 25.45 -2.74 3.01
CA LEU A 437 25.88 -3.90 2.23
C LEU A 437 27.37 -4.21 2.43
N ILE A 438 28.23 -3.20 2.31
CA ILE A 438 29.70 -3.36 2.45
C ILE A 438 30.06 -3.85 3.86
N TRP A 439 29.38 -3.34 4.90
CA TRP A 439 29.72 -3.66 6.28
C TRP A 439 29.09 -4.96 6.81
N SER A 440 28.04 -5.46 6.16
CA SER A 440 27.25 -6.61 6.64
C SER A 440 27.40 -7.88 5.79
N THR A 441 28.13 -7.83 4.66
CA THR A 441 28.30 -8.98 3.76
C THR A 441 29.73 -9.48 3.72
N ARG A 442 29.91 -10.76 3.39
CA ARG A 442 31.25 -11.37 3.24
C ARG A 442 32.00 -10.74 2.07
N GLU A 443 31.28 -10.49 0.99
CA GLU A 443 31.77 -9.83 -0.22
C GLU A 443 32.25 -8.40 0.10
N GLY A 444 31.48 -7.67 0.92
CA GLY A 444 31.88 -6.36 1.42
C GLY A 444 33.13 -6.41 2.30
N ALA A 445 33.24 -7.40 3.19
CA ALA A 445 34.44 -7.62 3.99
C ALA A 445 35.68 -7.91 3.14
N VAL A 446 35.55 -8.74 2.09
CA VAL A 446 36.63 -9.00 1.13
C VAL A 446 37.05 -7.71 0.42
N LEU A 447 36.09 -6.92 -0.06
CA LEU A 447 36.36 -5.63 -0.72
C LEU A 447 37.14 -4.68 0.21
N LEU A 448 36.71 -4.54 1.46
CA LEU A 448 37.43 -3.72 2.46
C LEU A 448 38.84 -4.24 2.73
N ALA A 449 39.02 -5.56 2.85
CA ALA A 449 40.33 -6.17 3.05
C ALA A 449 41.25 -5.93 1.83
N THR A 450 40.73 -6.03 0.61
CA THR A 450 41.50 -5.74 -0.62
C THR A 450 41.92 -4.27 -0.68
N VAL A 451 41.02 -3.33 -0.39
CA VAL A 451 41.34 -1.89 -0.36
C VAL A 451 42.39 -1.59 0.70
N LEU A 452 42.26 -2.18 1.90
CA LEU A 452 43.25 -2.03 2.96
C LEU A 452 44.62 -2.59 2.56
N ALA A 453 44.66 -3.78 1.94
CA ALA A 453 45.90 -4.41 1.48
C ALA A 453 46.59 -3.57 0.39
N LEU A 454 45.83 -3.06 -0.58
CA LEU A 454 46.35 -2.16 -1.61
C LEU A 454 46.86 -0.85 -1.02
N GLY A 455 46.11 -0.23 -0.09
CA GLY A 455 46.52 1.00 0.57
C GLY A 455 47.80 0.85 1.39
N LEU A 456 47.90 -0.22 2.18
CA LEU A 456 49.12 -0.55 2.94
C LEU A 456 50.29 -0.86 2.00
N GLY A 457 50.04 -1.60 0.90
CA GLY A 457 51.04 -1.91 -0.11
C GLY A 457 51.58 -0.66 -0.82
N SER A 458 50.69 0.24 -1.25
CA SER A 458 51.07 1.52 -1.86
C SER A 458 51.81 2.43 -0.88
N TRP A 459 51.37 2.51 0.38
CA TRP A 459 52.08 3.28 1.41
C TRP A 459 53.47 2.71 1.70
N TRP A 460 53.59 1.38 1.78
CA TRP A 460 54.87 0.71 1.98
C TRP A 460 55.82 0.97 0.80
N LEU A 461 55.35 0.84 -0.44
CA LEU A 461 56.13 1.15 -1.64
C LEU A 461 56.57 2.61 -1.68
N TRP A 462 55.68 3.54 -1.32
CA TRP A 462 56.01 4.97 -1.27
C TRP A 462 57.06 5.29 -0.21
N ARG A 463 57.03 4.62 0.94
CA ARG A 463 58.01 4.80 2.01
C ARG A 463 59.36 4.12 1.71
N ALA A 464 59.35 3.09 0.88
CA ALA A 464 60.55 2.35 0.48
C ALA A 464 61.34 3.02 -0.66
N TRP A 465 60.81 4.09 -1.25
CA TRP A 465 61.43 4.89 -2.31
C TRP A 465 62.13 6.13 -1.78
#